data_AF-U6KBT9-F1
#
_entry.id   AF-U6KBT9-F1
#
_cell.length_a   1.000
_cell.length_b   1.000
_cell.length_c   1.000
_cell.angle_alpha   90.00
_cell.angle_beta   90.00
_cell.angle_gamma   90.00
#
_symmetry.space_group_name_H-M   'P 1'
#
loop_
_entity.id
_entity.type
_entity.pdbx_description
1 polymer ?
#
loop_
_entity_poly.entity_id
_entity_poly.type
_entity_poly.pdbx_seq_one_letter_code
_entity_poly.pdbx_strand_id
1 'polypeptide(L)'
;MNEARSLVGFDKLTTENRFKITEEDWAGYGQDNALELYLAAVCDSIRTYEKDSGPDGLINGNEGTFAYAIQEGKTADCQAAVDLWTAAFPNFNGLLPPVYTLGTAPYDRTQNISFLSLFNPYPNPKVDCAYFTCGATQNAKGSEKEVKTLICVTIPHPLTENELPYTQEQWDKITTAFKPSSAVAATPATLLLAAAVLAAVVF
;
A
#
# COMPACT_ATOMS: atom_id res chain seq x y z
N MET A 1 -5.19 -7.68 -0.50
CA MET A 1 -5.28 -6.60 0.52
C MET A 1 -5.72 -7.09 1.90
N ASN A 2 -6.93 -7.67 2.04
CA ASN A 2 -7.46 -8.06 3.35
C ASN A 2 -6.67 -9.13 4.10
N GLU A 3 -5.98 -10.02 3.38
CA GLU A 3 -5.04 -10.98 3.99
C GLU A 3 -3.91 -10.26 4.74
N ALA A 4 -3.20 -9.35 4.06
CA ALA A 4 -2.15 -8.53 4.68
C ALA A 4 -2.66 -7.74 5.90
N ARG A 5 -3.85 -7.14 5.81
CA ARG A 5 -4.48 -6.41 6.93
C ARG A 5 -4.83 -7.31 8.11
N SER A 6 -5.27 -8.53 7.84
CA SER A 6 -5.59 -9.51 8.88
C SER A 6 -4.34 -9.93 9.67
N LEU A 7 -3.16 -9.97 9.02
CA LEU A 7 -1.88 -10.28 9.70
C LEU A 7 -1.53 -9.28 10.80
N VAL A 8 -1.96 -8.02 10.67
CA VAL A 8 -1.71 -6.96 11.67
C VAL A 8 -2.93 -6.71 12.57
N GLY A 9 -3.97 -7.54 12.47
CA GLY A 9 -5.20 -7.41 13.26
C GLY A 9 -6.01 -6.15 12.94
N PHE A 10 -5.90 -5.61 11.72
CA PHE A 10 -6.73 -4.49 11.27
C PHE A 10 -8.02 -4.99 10.64
N ASP A 11 -9.07 -4.17 10.73
CA ASP A 11 -10.37 -4.43 10.11
C ASP A 11 -10.22 -4.66 8.61
N LYS A 12 -11.06 -5.53 8.05
CA LYS A 12 -11.11 -5.77 6.61
C LYS A 12 -11.61 -4.51 5.89
N LEU A 13 -10.98 -4.20 4.77
CA LEU A 13 -11.52 -3.25 3.80
C LEU A 13 -12.82 -3.82 3.22
N THR A 14 -13.83 -2.95 3.13
CA THR A 14 -15.09 -3.24 2.46
C THR A 14 -15.22 -2.38 1.22
N THR A 15 -15.80 -2.93 0.15
CA THR A 15 -15.87 -2.22 -1.13
C THR A 15 -16.84 -1.04 -1.06
N GLU A 16 -16.44 0.07 -1.66
CA GLU A 16 -17.30 1.22 -1.96
C GLU A 16 -16.92 1.75 -3.35
N ASN A 17 -17.88 1.88 -4.26
CA ASN A 17 -17.59 2.37 -5.61
C ASN A 17 -17.36 3.89 -5.56
N ARG A 18 -16.16 4.32 -5.93
CA ARG A 18 -15.72 5.71 -5.96
C ARG A 18 -15.14 6.11 -7.31
N PHE A 19 -14.49 5.17 -8.00
CA PHE A 19 -13.98 5.36 -9.34
C PHE A 19 -15.13 5.42 -10.34
N LYS A 20 -15.24 6.54 -11.05
CA LYS A 20 -16.26 6.78 -12.07
C LYS A 20 -15.78 6.33 -13.45
N ILE A 21 -15.62 5.03 -13.64
CA ILE A 21 -14.97 4.43 -14.81
C ILE A 21 -15.96 3.94 -15.88
N THR A 22 -17.26 4.12 -15.67
CA THR A 22 -18.31 3.75 -16.63
C THR A 22 -19.10 4.96 -17.10
N GLU A 23 -19.74 4.88 -18.27
CA GLU A 23 -20.59 5.98 -18.77
C GLU A 23 -21.76 6.29 -17.83
N GLU A 24 -22.29 5.27 -17.15
CA GLU A 24 -23.39 5.40 -16.19
C GLU A 24 -23.04 6.32 -15.02
N ASP A 25 -21.78 6.30 -14.57
CA ASP A 25 -21.28 7.16 -13.48
C ASP A 25 -21.35 8.66 -13.82
N TRP A 26 -21.47 8.98 -15.11
CA TRP A 26 -21.50 10.34 -15.65
C TRP A 26 -22.87 10.73 -16.22
N ALA A 27 -23.88 9.86 -16.09
CA ALA A 27 -25.24 10.18 -16.49
C ALA A 27 -25.73 11.45 -15.76
N GLY A 28 -26.10 12.48 -16.51
CA GLY A 28 -26.61 13.75 -15.97
C GLY A 28 -25.57 14.85 -15.71
N TYR A 29 -24.28 14.63 -16.01
CA TYR A 29 -23.23 15.66 -15.85
C TYR A 29 -23.18 16.69 -17.00
N GLY A 30 -23.99 16.54 -18.05
CA GLY A 30 -24.21 17.56 -19.08
C GLY A 30 -23.01 17.88 -19.98
N GLN A 31 -21.92 17.12 -19.89
CA GLN A 31 -20.76 17.21 -20.79
C GLN A 31 -20.60 15.94 -21.61
N ASP A 32 -20.73 16.09 -22.93
CA ASP A 32 -20.52 15.03 -23.93
C ASP A 32 -19.01 14.74 -24.04
N ASN A 33 -18.44 14.03 -23.05
CA ASN A 33 -17.07 13.47 -22.94
C ASN A 33 -16.53 13.40 -21.50
N ALA A 34 -17.37 13.59 -20.47
CA ALA A 34 -16.92 13.64 -19.07
C ALA A 34 -16.06 12.42 -18.66
N LEU A 35 -16.45 11.21 -19.08
CA LEU A 35 -15.67 9.99 -18.86
C LEU A 35 -14.29 10.03 -19.54
N GLU A 36 -14.22 10.51 -20.78
CA GLU A 36 -12.96 10.61 -21.52
C GLU A 36 -12.01 11.62 -20.86
N LEU A 37 -12.53 12.78 -20.45
CA LEU A 37 -11.76 13.80 -19.72
C LEU A 37 -11.25 13.27 -18.37
N TYR A 38 -12.11 12.54 -17.65
CA TYR A 38 -11.71 11.88 -16.41
C TYR A 38 -10.58 10.88 -16.66
N LEU A 39 -10.75 9.93 -17.58
CA LEU A 39 -9.74 8.91 -17.89
C LEU A 39 -8.42 9.53 -18.38
N ALA A 40 -8.47 10.62 -19.15
CA ALA A 40 -7.29 11.37 -19.56
C ALA A 40 -6.53 11.95 -18.36
N ALA A 41 -7.24 12.58 -17.42
CA ALA A 41 -6.64 13.14 -16.20
C ALA A 41 -6.02 12.06 -15.30
N VAL A 42 -6.67 10.89 -15.20
CA VAL A 42 -6.08 9.71 -14.52
C VAL A 42 -4.78 9.32 -15.18
N CYS A 43 -4.77 9.18 -16.51
CA CYS A 43 -3.60 8.73 -17.25
C CYS A 43 -2.44 9.72 -17.19
N ASP A 44 -2.70 11.02 -17.27
CA ASP A 44 -1.66 12.04 -17.13
C ASP A 44 -1.00 11.95 -15.75
N SER A 45 -1.80 11.76 -14.71
CA SER A 45 -1.27 11.64 -13.36
C SER A 45 -0.48 10.35 -13.12
N ILE A 46 -0.94 9.22 -13.69
CA ILE A 46 -0.18 7.96 -13.70
C ILE A 46 1.20 8.17 -14.35
N ARG A 47 1.29 8.95 -15.44
CA ARG A 47 2.55 9.20 -16.14
C ARG A 47 3.47 10.18 -15.42
N THR A 48 2.90 11.17 -14.73
CA THR A 48 3.70 12.16 -14.00
C THR A 48 4.20 11.69 -12.64
N TYR A 49 3.72 10.53 -12.14
CA TYR A 49 4.16 9.71 -10.98
C TYR A 49 5.15 10.33 -9.96
N GLU A 50 4.96 11.58 -9.56
CA GLU A 50 5.90 12.32 -8.70
C GLU A 50 5.21 13.14 -7.60
N LYS A 51 3.88 13.04 -7.44
CA LYS A 51 3.17 13.82 -6.41
C LYS A 51 2.18 12.96 -5.62
N ASP A 52 2.28 13.08 -4.29
CA ASP A 52 1.41 12.48 -3.26
C ASP A 52 -0.06 12.87 -3.40
N SER A 53 -0.34 13.99 -4.06
CA SER A 53 -1.66 14.32 -4.55
C SER A 53 -1.96 13.33 -5.66
N GLY A 54 -2.77 12.30 -5.35
CA GLY A 54 -3.27 11.39 -6.38
C GLY A 54 -3.87 12.14 -7.57
N PRO A 55 -4.24 11.45 -8.66
CA PRO A 55 -4.51 12.09 -9.93
C PRO A 55 -5.55 13.18 -9.78
N ASP A 56 -5.27 14.33 -10.36
CA ASP A 56 -6.28 15.39 -10.47
C ASP A 56 -7.54 14.76 -11.09
N GLY A 57 -8.66 14.83 -10.37
CA GLY A 57 -9.94 14.32 -10.83
C GLY A 57 -10.28 12.85 -10.53
N LEU A 58 -9.43 12.02 -9.90
CA LEU A 58 -9.84 10.67 -9.50
C LEU A 58 -10.91 10.71 -8.40
N ILE A 59 -10.60 11.40 -7.29
CA ILE A 59 -11.44 11.68 -6.11
C ILE A 59 -10.81 12.92 -5.46
N ASN A 60 -11.56 13.75 -4.72
CA ASN A 60 -10.91 14.77 -3.87
C ASN A 60 -9.88 14.06 -2.98
N GLY A 61 -8.59 14.36 -3.14
CA GLY A 61 -7.51 13.66 -2.42
C GLY A 61 -7.64 13.66 -0.89
N ASN A 62 -8.50 14.53 -0.36
CA ASN A 62 -8.84 14.64 1.05
C ASN A 62 -9.81 13.53 1.54
N GLU A 63 -10.41 12.73 0.65
CA GLU A 63 -11.38 11.70 1.02
C GLU A 63 -10.73 10.34 1.29
N GLY A 64 -9.60 10.06 0.66
CA GLY A 64 -8.90 8.78 0.81
C GLY A 64 -7.44 8.85 0.39
N THR A 65 -6.69 7.79 0.63
CA THR A 65 -5.28 7.70 0.26
C THR A 65 -5.10 6.67 -0.86
N PHE A 66 -4.39 7.07 -1.91
CA PHE A 66 -4.18 6.23 -3.09
C PHE A 66 -2.96 5.30 -2.94
N ALA A 67 -3.12 4.06 -3.37
CA ALA A 67 -2.07 3.08 -3.54
C ALA A 67 -1.93 2.72 -5.01
N TYR A 68 -0.70 2.68 -5.51
CA TYR A 68 -0.40 2.47 -6.92
C TYR A 68 0.50 1.27 -7.12
N ALA A 69 0.17 0.44 -8.12
CA ALA A 69 1.04 -0.62 -8.57
C ALA A 69 1.10 -0.63 -10.10
N ILE A 70 2.23 -0.20 -10.66
CA ILE A 70 2.53 -0.35 -12.09
C ILE A 70 2.76 -1.83 -12.38
N GLN A 71 2.13 -2.36 -13.43
CA GLN A 71 2.12 -3.79 -13.73
C GLN A 71 2.24 -4.07 -15.22
N GLU A 72 2.83 -5.22 -15.55
CA GLU A 72 2.90 -5.74 -16.91
C GLU A 72 1.87 -6.88 -17.05
N GLY A 73 0.71 -6.61 -17.65
CA GLY A 73 -0.37 -7.59 -17.75
C GLY A 73 -1.54 -7.12 -18.60
N LYS A 74 -2.49 -8.00 -18.91
CA LYS A 74 -3.80 -7.60 -19.45
C LYS A 74 -4.85 -7.41 -18.35
N THR A 75 -4.58 -7.96 -17.18
CA THR A 75 -5.44 -7.94 -16.00
C THR A 75 -4.59 -7.58 -14.80
N ALA A 76 -5.19 -6.98 -13.78
CA ALA A 76 -4.49 -6.67 -12.54
C ALA A 76 -3.98 -7.94 -11.84
N ASP A 77 -2.77 -7.87 -11.31
CA ASP A 77 -2.23 -8.83 -10.36
C ASP A 77 -2.34 -8.24 -8.94
N CYS A 78 -3.44 -8.57 -8.26
CA CYS A 78 -3.70 -8.03 -6.93
C CYS A 78 -2.65 -8.46 -5.89
N GLN A 79 -2.00 -9.62 -6.06
CA GLN A 79 -0.98 -10.08 -5.13
C GLN A 79 0.32 -9.32 -5.35
N ALA A 80 0.77 -9.18 -6.60
CA ALA A 80 1.95 -8.41 -6.93
C ALA A 80 1.84 -6.94 -6.46
N ALA A 81 0.64 -6.36 -6.52
CA ALA A 81 0.40 -5.03 -5.96
C ALA A 81 0.59 -4.97 -4.44
N VAL A 82 0.03 -5.94 -3.69
CA VAL A 82 0.21 -6.03 -2.24
C VAL A 82 1.68 -6.25 -1.88
N ASP A 83 2.38 -7.12 -2.61
CA ASP A 83 3.80 -7.38 -2.41
C ASP A 83 4.64 -6.11 -2.64
N LEU A 84 4.34 -5.37 -3.72
CA LEU A 84 4.97 -4.08 -4.02
C LEU A 84 4.76 -3.05 -2.89
N TRP A 85 3.53 -2.92 -2.39
CA TRP A 85 3.21 -1.97 -1.33
C TRP A 85 3.88 -2.37 -0.01
N THR A 86 3.81 -3.64 0.37
CA THR A 86 4.41 -4.14 1.61
C THR A 86 5.94 -4.08 1.60
N ALA A 87 6.58 -4.16 0.43
CA ALA A 87 8.03 -3.97 0.27
C ALA A 87 8.53 -2.57 0.68
N ALA A 88 7.65 -1.58 0.90
CA ALA A 88 8.04 -0.28 1.43
C ALA A 88 8.26 -0.24 2.96
N PHE A 89 7.84 -1.27 3.71
CA PHE A 89 8.00 -1.29 5.17
C PHE A 89 9.43 -0.97 5.67
N PRO A 90 10.51 -1.49 5.05
CA PRO A 90 11.88 -1.17 5.46
C PRO A 90 12.22 0.33 5.40
N ASN A 91 11.53 1.12 4.56
CA ASN A 91 11.78 2.57 4.46
C ASN A 91 11.45 3.33 5.75
N PHE A 92 10.66 2.73 6.64
CA PHE A 92 10.32 3.29 7.95
C PHE A 92 11.29 2.85 9.06
N ASN A 93 12.23 1.93 8.79
CA ASN A 93 13.17 1.37 9.77
C ASN A 93 12.50 0.80 11.03
N GLY A 94 11.23 0.36 10.92
CA GLY A 94 10.42 -0.07 12.05
C GLY A 94 9.99 1.05 13.01
N LEU A 95 10.35 2.30 12.74
CA LEU A 95 9.95 3.46 13.52
C LEU A 95 8.55 3.92 13.12
N LEU A 96 7.79 4.42 14.09
CA LEU A 96 6.49 5.05 13.83
C LEU A 96 6.68 6.16 12.77
N PRO A 97 5.85 6.20 11.70
CA PRO A 97 5.90 7.29 10.74
C PRO A 97 5.78 8.64 11.47
N PRO A 98 6.56 9.66 11.08
CA PRO A 98 6.52 10.96 11.73
C PRO A 98 5.17 11.67 11.52
N VAL A 99 5.07 12.91 12.01
CA VAL A 99 3.92 13.76 11.68
C VAL A 99 3.84 13.93 10.16
N TYR A 100 2.63 13.80 9.60
CA TYR A 100 2.42 13.94 8.17
C TYR A 100 2.61 15.38 7.71
N THR A 101 3.47 15.52 6.71
CA THR A 101 3.65 16.74 5.92
C THR A 101 3.82 16.34 4.46
N LEU A 102 2.91 16.82 3.62
CA LEU A 102 2.88 16.51 2.19
C LEU A 102 4.24 16.74 1.52
N GLY A 103 4.70 15.76 0.72
CA GLY A 103 5.93 15.89 -0.07
C GLY A 103 7.23 15.92 0.73
N THR A 104 7.20 15.55 2.01
CA THR A 104 8.41 15.42 2.85
C THR A 104 8.70 13.96 3.17
N ALA A 105 9.95 13.59 3.39
CA ALA A 105 10.28 12.21 3.75
C ALA A 105 9.61 11.78 5.08
N PRO A 106 9.04 10.56 5.18
CA PRO A 106 9.06 9.49 4.18
C PRO A 106 7.89 9.54 3.18
N TYR A 107 7.03 10.55 3.25
CA TYR A 107 5.81 10.68 2.45
C TYR A 107 6.09 11.05 1.00
N ASP A 108 7.23 11.69 0.70
CA ASP A 108 7.74 12.01 -0.64
C ASP A 108 7.93 10.81 -1.60
N ARG A 109 7.60 9.59 -1.15
CA ARG A 109 7.63 8.36 -1.95
C ARG A 109 6.23 7.75 -2.04
N THR A 110 5.71 7.67 -3.25
CA THR A 110 4.41 7.02 -3.56
C THR A 110 4.31 5.59 -3.03
N GLN A 111 5.43 4.84 -3.00
CA GLN A 111 5.44 3.48 -2.47
C GLN A 111 5.15 3.46 -0.95
N ASN A 112 5.66 4.44 -0.21
CA ASN A 112 5.39 4.60 1.21
C ASN A 112 3.92 4.99 1.44
N ILE A 113 3.39 5.93 0.65
CA ILE A 113 1.96 6.29 0.69
C ILE A 113 1.07 5.06 0.41
N SER A 114 1.45 4.24 -0.57
CA SER A 114 0.72 3.02 -0.93
C SER A 114 0.72 1.99 0.22
N PHE A 115 1.84 1.86 0.94
CA PHE A 115 1.93 1.04 2.15
C PHE A 115 0.97 1.54 3.24
N LEU A 116 0.97 2.85 3.52
CA LEU A 116 0.11 3.45 4.55
C LEU A 116 -1.37 3.34 4.17
N SER A 117 -1.70 3.47 2.88
CA SER A 117 -3.06 3.23 2.36
C SER A 117 -3.49 1.77 2.58
N LEU A 118 -2.66 0.77 2.24
CA LEU A 118 -2.96 -0.64 2.48
C LEU A 118 -3.28 -0.90 3.96
N PHE A 119 -2.51 -0.30 4.86
CA PHE A 119 -2.68 -0.38 6.30
C PHE A 119 -3.45 0.80 6.88
N ASN A 120 -4.49 1.28 6.21
CA ASN A 120 -5.40 2.27 6.78
C ASN A 120 -5.92 1.84 8.17
N PRO A 121 -5.66 2.60 9.25
CA PRO A 121 -5.91 2.19 10.64
C PRO A 121 -7.34 2.43 11.13
N TYR A 122 -8.18 3.11 10.33
CA TYR A 122 -9.55 3.40 10.73
C TYR A 122 -10.39 2.11 10.84
N PRO A 123 -11.36 2.07 11.76
CA PRO A 123 -12.30 0.96 11.85
C PRO A 123 -13.22 0.95 10.62
N ASN A 124 -13.60 -0.23 10.16
CA ASN A 124 -14.46 -0.45 8.99
C ASN A 124 -14.04 0.36 7.72
N PRO A 125 -12.76 0.35 7.32
CA PRO A 125 -12.31 1.19 6.21
C PRO A 125 -12.88 0.68 4.88
N LYS A 126 -12.96 1.60 3.92
CA LYS A 126 -13.48 1.33 2.57
C LYS A 126 -12.36 1.27 1.56
N VAL A 127 -12.60 0.56 0.47
CA VAL A 127 -11.69 0.51 -0.66
C VAL A 127 -12.44 0.54 -1.97
N ASP A 128 -11.90 1.27 -2.94
CA ASP A 128 -12.17 1.03 -4.35
C ASP A 128 -10.87 0.75 -5.08
N CYS A 129 -10.91 -0.11 -6.10
CA CYS A 129 -9.74 -0.47 -6.90
C CYS A 129 -10.12 -0.55 -8.38
N ALA A 130 -9.31 0.06 -9.24
CA ALA A 130 -9.48 -0.01 -10.68
C ALA A 130 -8.13 -0.24 -11.37
N TYR A 131 -8.16 -1.05 -12.44
CA TYR A 131 -7.00 -1.32 -13.28
C TYR A 131 -7.05 -0.46 -14.54
N PHE A 132 -6.15 0.51 -14.62
CA PHE A 132 -6.08 1.45 -15.73
C PHE A 132 -5.04 0.99 -16.75
N THR A 133 -5.39 1.10 -18.03
CA THR A 133 -4.47 0.96 -19.15
C THR A 133 -4.42 2.28 -19.90
N CYS A 134 -3.31 2.99 -19.75
CA CYS A 134 -3.07 4.26 -20.43
C CYS A 134 -2.25 3.99 -21.68
N GLY A 135 -2.86 4.18 -22.85
CA GLY A 135 -2.22 3.94 -24.14
C GLY A 135 -0.95 4.78 -24.35
N ALA A 136 -0.12 4.36 -25.30
CA ALA A 136 1.04 5.14 -25.70
C ALA A 136 0.62 6.48 -26.31
N THR A 137 1.25 7.56 -25.90
CA THR A 137 0.97 8.93 -26.34
C THR A 137 2.20 9.52 -27.00
N GLN A 138 2.02 10.27 -28.09
CA GLN A 138 3.10 11.04 -28.69
C GLN A 138 2.91 12.51 -28.33
N ASN A 139 3.85 13.02 -27.54
CA ASN A 139 3.86 14.41 -27.12
C ASN A 139 5.10 15.11 -27.70
N ALA A 140 5.15 16.45 -27.63
CA ALA A 140 6.29 17.23 -28.11
C ALA A 140 7.65 16.87 -27.43
N LYS A 141 7.60 16.09 -26.34
CA LYS A 141 8.75 15.58 -25.57
C LYS A 141 9.16 14.14 -25.94
N GLY A 142 8.46 13.47 -26.86
CA GLY A 142 8.73 12.09 -27.27
C GLY A 142 7.52 11.15 -27.16
N SER A 143 7.74 9.85 -27.41
CA SER A 143 6.72 8.81 -27.23
C SER A 143 6.68 8.33 -25.79
N GLU A 144 5.57 8.54 -25.10
CA GLU A 144 5.24 7.89 -23.84
C GLU A 144 4.77 6.46 -24.15
N LYS A 145 5.33 5.48 -23.42
CA LYS A 145 4.94 4.08 -23.56
C LYS A 145 3.56 3.86 -22.94
N GLU A 146 2.91 2.77 -23.34
CA GLU A 146 1.75 2.27 -22.61
C GLU A 146 2.13 2.04 -21.15
N VAL A 147 1.29 2.51 -20.22
CA VAL A 147 1.46 2.29 -18.79
C VAL A 147 0.18 1.65 -18.25
N LYS A 148 0.34 0.57 -17.49
CA LYS A 148 -0.77 -0.09 -16.82
C LYS A 148 -0.58 -0.06 -15.33
N THR A 149 -1.64 0.21 -14.60
CA THR A 149 -1.55 0.45 -13.16
C THR A 149 -2.82 0.00 -12.46
N LEU A 150 -2.66 -0.78 -11.40
CA LEU A 150 -3.71 -0.95 -10.41
C LEU A 150 -3.66 0.23 -9.45
N ILE A 151 -4.74 0.99 -9.38
CA ILE A 151 -4.93 2.06 -8.40
C ILE A 151 -6.00 1.59 -7.42
N CYS A 152 -5.70 1.69 -6.13
CA CYS A 152 -6.70 1.55 -5.08
C CYS A 152 -6.76 2.83 -4.25
N VAL A 153 -7.94 3.21 -3.80
CA VAL A 153 -8.14 4.26 -2.81
C VAL A 153 -8.66 3.62 -1.53
N THR A 154 -8.10 3.97 -0.38
CA THR A 154 -8.67 3.59 0.92
C THR A 154 -9.24 4.80 1.65
N ILE A 155 -10.39 4.61 2.29
CA ILE A 155 -11.16 5.68 2.92
C ILE A 155 -11.48 5.27 4.37
N PRO A 156 -11.42 6.22 5.32
CA PRO A 156 -11.08 7.64 5.15
C PRO A 156 -9.58 7.88 5.02
N HIS A 157 -9.17 9.11 4.66
CA HIS A 157 -7.77 9.49 4.48
C HIS A 157 -6.97 9.45 5.81
N PRO A 158 -5.97 8.55 6.00
CA PRO A 158 -5.14 8.49 7.21
C PRO A 158 -4.06 9.57 7.33
N LEU A 159 -3.78 10.34 6.28
CA LEU A 159 -2.66 11.28 6.24
C LEU A 159 -3.14 12.72 6.46
N THR A 160 -3.58 13.04 7.68
CA THR A 160 -3.99 14.41 8.02
C THR A 160 -2.77 15.29 8.28
N GLU A 161 -2.69 16.44 7.62
CA GLU A 161 -1.59 17.40 7.78
C GLU A 161 -1.38 17.76 9.26
N ASN A 162 -0.14 17.70 9.73
CA ASN A 162 0.27 17.93 11.12
C ASN A 162 -0.21 16.88 12.15
N GLU A 163 -0.70 15.72 11.72
CA GLU A 163 -1.05 14.61 12.61
C GLU A 163 -0.17 13.37 12.39
N LEU A 164 -0.10 12.50 13.41
CA LEU A 164 0.53 11.19 13.26
C LEU A 164 -0.44 10.25 12.51
N PRO A 165 0.00 9.54 11.46
CA PRO A 165 -0.89 8.63 10.72
C PRO A 165 -1.33 7.40 11.51
N TYR A 166 -0.61 7.06 12.59
CA TYR A 166 -0.86 5.90 13.43
C TYR A 166 -0.61 6.22 14.90
N THR A 167 -1.32 5.51 15.78
CA THR A 167 -0.89 5.37 17.18
C THR A 167 0.29 4.40 17.27
N GLN A 168 1.04 4.48 18.38
CA GLN A 168 2.13 3.52 18.63
C GLN A 168 1.63 2.07 18.63
N GLU A 169 0.47 1.80 19.24
CA GLU A 169 -0.10 0.44 19.29
C GLU A 169 -0.44 -0.11 17.90
N GLN A 170 -1.01 0.73 17.02
CA GLN A 170 -1.31 0.34 15.64
C GLN A 170 -0.03 0.02 14.87
N TRP A 171 1.01 0.84 15.04
CA TRP A 171 2.29 0.61 14.39
C TRP A 171 3.04 -0.61 14.95
N ASP A 172 2.95 -0.87 16.25
CA ASP A 172 3.54 -2.06 16.88
C ASP A 172 2.95 -3.35 16.29
N LYS A 173 1.65 -3.38 15.96
CA LYS A 173 1.03 -4.50 15.25
C LYS A 173 1.62 -4.71 13.86
N ILE A 174 1.81 -3.62 13.10
CA ILE A 174 2.45 -3.65 11.78
C ILE A 174 3.88 -4.16 11.90
N THR A 175 4.70 -3.53 12.74
CA THR A 175 6.11 -3.91 12.90
C THR A 175 6.28 -5.33 13.40
N THR A 176 5.39 -5.83 14.26
CA THR A 176 5.42 -7.22 14.73
C THR A 176 5.18 -8.21 13.60
N ALA A 177 4.25 -7.92 12.69
CA ALA A 177 3.98 -8.78 11.53
C ALA A 177 5.11 -8.76 10.48
N PHE A 178 5.85 -7.65 10.36
CA PHE A 178 6.90 -7.47 9.35
C PHE A 178 8.33 -7.65 9.88
N LYS A 179 8.53 -7.84 11.18
CA LYS A 179 9.84 -8.24 11.71
C LYS A 179 10.23 -9.58 11.09
N PRO A 180 11.44 -9.73 10.53
CA PRO A 180 11.90 -11.04 10.10
C PRO A 180 11.87 -11.97 11.31
N SER A 181 11.25 -13.14 11.16
CA SER A 181 11.16 -14.15 12.22
C SER A 181 12.55 -14.71 12.57
N SER A 182 13.38 -13.95 13.26
CA SER A 182 14.55 -14.44 13.99
C SER A 182 14.12 -14.94 15.37
N ALA A 183 13.18 -15.87 15.37
CA ALA A 183 12.84 -16.71 16.50
C ALA A 183 12.46 -18.10 15.99
N VAL A 184 13.43 -18.80 15.39
CA VAL A 184 13.50 -20.24 15.62
C VAL A 184 13.63 -20.36 17.12
N ALA A 185 12.52 -20.65 17.81
CA ALA A 185 12.55 -21.09 19.17
C ALA A 185 13.53 -22.27 19.21
N ALA A 186 14.70 -22.07 19.80
CA ALA A 186 15.52 -23.18 20.23
C ALA A 186 14.62 -24.00 21.13
N THR A 187 14.16 -25.14 20.63
CA THR A 187 13.54 -26.16 21.47
C THR A 187 14.52 -26.41 22.62
N PRO A 188 14.07 -26.45 23.89
CA PRO A 188 14.96 -26.84 24.96
C PRO A 188 15.32 -28.30 24.70
N ALA A 189 16.47 -28.55 24.08
CA ALA A 189 17.08 -29.87 24.10
C ALA A 189 17.45 -30.13 25.56
N THR A 190 16.61 -30.88 26.26
CA THR A 190 16.92 -31.45 27.56
C THR A 190 18.16 -32.32 27.42
N LEU A 191 19.33 -31.75 27.70
CA LEU A 191 20.59 -32.47 27.85
C LEU A 191 20.50 -33.31 29.14
N LEU A 192 20.17 -34.58 29.00
CA LEU A 192 20.36 -35.58 30.04
C LEU A 192 21.87 -35.83 30.20
N LEU A 193 22.49 -35.22 31.22
CA LEU A 193 23.83 -35.60 31.67
C LEU A 193 23.74 -36.95 32.38
N ALA A 194 24.25 -38.02 31.75
CA ALA A 194 24.55 -39.27 32.43
C ALA A 194 25.94 -39.16 33.09
N ALA A 195 25.98 -39.17 34.42
CA ALA A 195 27.21 -39.27 35.19
C ALA A 195 27.64 -40.74 35.29
N ALA A 196 28.85 -41.07 34.83
CA ALA A 196 29.51 -42.33 35.13
C ALA A 196 30.76 -42.05 35.98
N VAL A 197 30.75 -42.59 37.20
CA VAL A 197 31.77 -42.42 38.24
C VAL A 197 32.76 -43.59 38.19
N LEU A 198 34.05 -43.24 38.07
CA LEU A 198 35.30 -43.84 38.59
C LEU A 198 35.44 -45.37 38.73
N ALA A 199 36.51 -45.91 38.15
CA ALA A 199 37.52 -46.65 38.92
C ALA A 199 38.89 -46.63 38.21
N ALA A 200 39.89 -46.05 38.87
CA ALA A 200 41.31 -46.17 38.53
C ALA A 200 41.88 -47.47 39.11
N VAL A 201 42.72 -48.19 38.36
CA VAL A 201 43.80 -49.01 38.92
C VAL A 201 45.01 -48.90 38.00
N VAL A 202 46.10 -48.39 38.57
CA VAL A 202 47.48 -48.46 38.07
C VAL A 202 48.12 -49.69 38.70
N PHE A 203 48.77 -50.52 37.88
CA PHE A 203 50.16 -51.01 38.05
C PHE A 203 50.68 -51.42 36.69
#